data_AF-A0A957TZH8-F1
#
_entry.id   AF-A0A957TZH8-F1
#
_cell.length_a   1.000
_cell.length_b   1.000
_cell.length_c   1.000
_cell.angle_alpha   90.00
_cell.angle_beta   90.00
_cell.angle_gamma   90.00
#
_symmetry.space_group_name_H-M   'P 1'
#
loop_
_entity.id
_entity.type
_entity.pdbx_description
1 polymer ?
#
loop_
_entity_poly.entity_id
_entity_poly.type
_entity_poly.pdbx_seq_one_letter_code
_entity_poly.pdbx_strand_id
1 'polypeptide(L)'
;MTWRRTLAVTRGSVAGAVLLRGVGVVLSALLLTACGGHDEPDAAPPPEPGALRMEADSPVRAGHPVVVDVVADNPINATVQVAVESSAGFAIHPVELLHGHGQLVLADEVSNFTGVIAFDAQLGDATATNTVEIVPGPPVDPLTPLVGPRSIVADGNHWTMLVAIPQDSKGNPVAEGTPLQIHLRHPTPNTSSQPIDTVTTDVQHMVAWERIFSGTTAGDLFLAVTAGAAHGPERTVREVPGPPAAIAVYVDSSDLPADGRQLLTLATEPLV
;
A
#
# COMPACT_ATOMS: atom_id res chain seq x y z
N MET A 1 -3.10 -9.43 -41.46
CA MET A 1 -2.06 -8.52 -40.93
C MET A 1 -1.37 -9.23 -39.78
N THR A 2 -0.21 -9.83 -40.05
CA THR A 2 0.49 -10.75 -39.15
C THR A 2 1.96 -10.44 -39.26
N TRP A 3 2.52 -9.78 -38.23
CA TRP A 3 3.93 -9.45 -38.14
C TRP A 3 4.64 -10.49 -37.27
N ARG A 4 5.53 -11.29 -37.87
CA ARG A 4 6.55 -12.07 -37.15
C ARG A 4 7.90 -11.37 -37.33
N ARG A 5 8.53 -10.93 -36.24
CA ARG A 5 9.92 -10.45 -36.22
C ARG A 5 10.83 -11.60 -35.79
N THR A 6 11.80 -11.91 -36.64
CA THR A 6 12.91 -12.85 -36.39
C THR A 6 14.08 -12.06 -35.82
N LEU A 7 14.61 -12.46 -34.67
CA LEU A 7 15.85 -11.93 -34.07
C LEU A 7 17.02 -12.84 -34.46
N ALA A 8 18.01 -12.28 -35.14
CA ALA A 8 19.27 -12.93 -35.48
C ALA A 8 20.30 -12.69 -34.37
N VAL A 9 20.93 -13.78 -33.91
CA VAL A 9 22.04 -13.78 -32.96
C VAL A 9 23.34 -13.80 -33.75
N THR A 10 24.22 -12.81 -33.53
CA THR A 10 25.59 -12.81 -34.06
C THR A 10 26.59 -13.00 -32.90
N ARG A 11 27.26 -14.16 -32.90
CA ARG A 11 28.46 -14.42 -32.10
C ARG A 11 29.69 -13.98 -32.90
N GLY A 12 30.46 -13.03 -32.36
CA GLY A 12 31.79 -12.69 -32.85
C GLY A 12 32.86 -13.49 -32.11
N SER A 13 33.61 -14.30 -32.84
CA SER A 13 34.84 -14.99 -32.41
C SER A 13 36.00 -14.39 -33.20
N VAL A 14 37.04 -13.93 -32.52
CA VAL A 14 38.32 -13.58 -33.16
C VAL A 14 39.42 -14.41 -32.53
N ALA A 15 40.08 -15.18 -33.40
CA ALA A 15 41.28 -15.96 -33.16
C ALA A 15 42.53 -15.07 -33.21
N GLY A 16 43.53 -15.41 -32.41
CA GLY A 16 44.89 -14.87 -32.49
C GLY A 16 45.90 -15.93 -32.08
N ALA A 17 46.74 -16.33 -33.04
CA ALA A 17 47.75 -17.39 -33.00
C ALA A 17 49.11 -16.83 -32.51
N VAL A 18 49.88 -17.51 -31.64
CA VAL A 18 50.98 -18.48 -31.90
C VAL A 18 52.42 -17.90 -31.72
N LEU A 19 53.32 -18.80 -31.28
CA LEU A 19 54.80 -18.82 -31.17
C LEU A 19 55.43 -18.38 -29.82
N LEU A 20 56.48 -18.99 -29.27
CA LEU A 20 57.10 -20.34 -29.33
C LEU A 20 58.29 -20.36 -28.32
N ARG A 21 58.47 -21.48 -27.61
CA ARG A 21 59.71 -22.08 -27.03
C ARG A 21 60.70 -21.28 -26.15
N GLY A 22 60.97 -21.85 -24.98
CA GLY A 22 62.25 -21.74 -24.25
C GLY A 22 62.35 -22.81 -23.14
N VAL A 23 63.28 -23.75 -23.30
CA VAL A 23 63.60 -24.85 -22.36
C VAL A 23 64.71 -24.38 -21.40
N GLY A 24 64.67 -24.75 -20.11
CA GLY A 24 65.75 -24.45 -19.18
C GLY A 24 65.59 -25.00 -17.75
N VAL A 25 65.88 -26.29 -17.58
CA VAL A 25 66.59 -26.97 -16.48
C VAL A 25 66.63 -26.37 -15.05
N VAL A 26 66.11 -27.18 -14.13
CA VAL A 26 66.44 -27.41 -12.69
C VAL A 26 67.72 -26.77 -12.13
N LEU A 27 67.63 -26.06 -11.00
CA LEU A 27 68.64 -26.13 -9.94
C LEU A 27 68.03 -25.83 -8.56
N SER A 28 68.05 -26.84 -7.70
CA SER A 28 67.87 -26.76 -6.24
C SER A 28 69.11 -26.16 -5.59
N ALA A 29 68.97 -25.33 -4.55
CA ALA A 29 69.73 -25.40 -3.28
C ALA A 29 69.47 -24.20 -2.37
N LEU A 30 69.12 -24.53 -1.12
CA LEU A 30 69.49 -23.88 0.14
C LEU A 30 69.84 -22.38 0.14
N LEU A 31 69.04 -21.59 0.87
CA LEU A 31 69.58 -20.80 1.97
C LEU A 31 68.61 -20.84 3.17
N LEU A 32 69.12 -21.47 4.22
CA LEU A 32 68.55 -21.55 5.55
C LEU A 32 68.60 -20.18 6.24
N THR A 33 67.57 -19.93 7.06
CA THR A 33 67.64 -19.26 8.37
C THR A 33 68.31 -17.88 8.42
N ALA A 34 67.48 -16.84 8.34
CA ALA A 34 67.68 -15.62 9.13
C ALA A 34 66.47 -15.45 10.06
N CYS A 35 66.48 -16.16 11.19
CA CYS A 35 65.67 -15.82 12.35
C CYS A 35 66.30 -14.58 12.99
N GLY A 36 65.97 -13.41 12.47
CA GLY A 36 66.14 -12.15 13.17
C GLY A 36 64.82 -11.81 13.82
N GLY A 37 64.74 -11.99 15.15
CA GLY A 37 63.63 -11.45 15.94
C GLY A 37 63.62 -9.93 15.79
N HIS A 38 62.78 -9.44 14.90
CA HIS A 38 62.22 -8.12 15.07
C HIS A 38 61.06 -8.32 16.04
N ASP A 39 61.27 -7.94 17.30
CA ASP A 39 60.18 -7.49 18.16
C ASP A 39 59.54 -6.31 17.42
N GLU A 40 58.57 -6.63 16.58
CA GLU A 40 57.62 -5.66 16.08
C GLU A 40 56.98 -5.06 17.34
N PRO A 41 57.08 -3.74 17.57
CA PRO A 41 56.53 -3.14 18.77
C PRO A 41 55.06 -3.51 18.81
N ASP A 42 54.68 -4.26 19.85
CA ASP A 42 53.34 -4.78 20.10
C ASP A 42 52.36 -3.62 19.85
N ALA A 43 51.67 -3.69 18.71
CA ALA A 43 50.83 -2.60 18.26
C ALA A 43 49.82 -2.38 19.38
N ALA A 44 49.77 -1.15 19.90
CA ALA A 44 48.85 -0.80 20.98
C ALA A 44 47.46 -1.34 20.59
N PRO A 45 46.79 -2.09 21.49
CA PRO A 45 45.50 -2.66 21.18
C PRO A 45 44.60 -1.54 20.65
N PRO A 46 43.86 -1.78 19.55
CA PRO A 46 43.02 -0.75 18.97
C PRO A 46 42.09 -0.21 20.07
N PRO A 47 41.88 1.12 20.11
CA PRO A 47 41.07 1.72 21.15
C PRO A 47 39.69 1.06 21.17
N GLU A 48 39.27 0.57 22.35
CA GLU A 48 37.96 -0.03 22.50
C GLU A 48 36.88 0.99 22.14
N PRO A 49 35.86 0.59 21.35
CA PRO A 49 34.89 1.53 20.81
C PRO A 49 34.01 2.23 21.87
N GLY A 50 34.00 1.73 23.11
CA GLY A 50 33.06 2.21 24.13
C GLY A 50 31.63 1.75 23.81
N ALA A 51 30.63 2.40 24.40
CA ALA A 51 29.24 2.11 24.05
C ALA A 51 28.89 2.72 22.69
N LEU A 52 28.07 1.98 21.94
CA LEU A 52 27.51 2.39 20.66
C LEU A 52 26.05 2.79 20.86
N ARG A 53 25.60 3.88 20.23
CA ARG A 53 24.21 4.30 20.21
C ARG A 53 23.78 4.70 18.80
N MET A 54 22.49 4.59 18.55
CA MET A 54 21.86 5.07 17.33
C MET A 54 20.73 6.03 17.68
N GLU A 55 20.67 7.15 16.98
CA GLU A 55 19.67 8.20 17.16
C GLU A 55 19.01 8.47 15.81
N ALA A 56 17.68 8.56 15.77
CA ALA A 56 16.93 8.76 14.54
C ALA A 56 15.61 9.49 14.83
N ASP A 57 15.17 10.31 13.88
CA ASP A 57 13.84 10.91 13.93
C ASP A 57 12.78 9.82 13.69
N SER A 58 11.73 9.81 14.51
CA SER A 58 10.59 8.89 14.38
C SER A 58 9.33 9.53 14.97
N PRO A 59 8.18 9.48 14.29
CA PRO A 59 7.95 8.83 12.99
C PRO A 59 8.42 9.67 11.79
N VAL A 60 8.71 8.99 10.67
CA VAL A 60 9.04 9.60 9.37
C VAL A 60 7.90 9.36 8.39
N ARG A 61 7.55 10.35 7.57
CA ARG A 61 6.51 10.19 6.55
C ARG A 61 7.01 9.35 5.38
N ALA A 62 6.14 8.50 4.84
CA ALA A 62 6.46 7.67 3.69
C ALA A 62 7.00 8.48 2.51
N GLY A 63 8.11 8.02 1.93
CA GLY A 63 8.81 8.67 0.82
C GLY A 63 9.71 9.84 1.21
N HIS A 64 9.99 10.06 2.50
CA HIS A 64 11.03 10.97 2.96
C HIS A 64 12.29 10.21 3.39
N PRO A 65 13.48 10.82 3.31
CA PRO A 65 14.72 10.14 3.67
C PRO A 65 14.74 9.80 5.16
N VAL A 66 15.29 8.63 5.50
CA VAL A 66 15.50 8.20 6.88
C VAL A 66 16.96 8.38 7.22
N VAL A 67 17.22 9.20 8.24
CA VAL A 67 18.56 9.53 8.70
C VAL A 67 18.76 8.94 10.09
N VAL A 68 19.83 8.18 10.27
CA VAL A 68 20.21 7.57 11.54
C VAL A 68 21.63 7.98 11.88
N ASP A 69 21.80 8.69 12.98
CA ASP A 69 23.09 9.03 13.54
C ASP A 69 23.61 7.85 14.36
N VAL A 70 24.84 7.42 14.04
CA VAL A 70 25.55 6.35 14.73
C VAL A 70 26.67 6.99 15.55
N VAL A 71 26.64 6.81 16.86
CA VAL A 71 27.56 7.46 17.79
C VAL A 71 28.25 6.43 18.67
N ALA A 72 29.57 6.46 18.69
CA ALA A 72 30.40 5.78 19.66
C ALA A 72 30.85 6.79 20.74
N ASP A 73 30.82 6.39 22.00
CA ASP A 73 31.19 7.28 23.11
C ASP A 73 32.66 7.70 23.08
N ASN A 74 33.53 6.85 22.53
CA ASN A 74 34.94 7.16 22.37
C ASN A 74 35.19 7.84 21.03
N PRO A 75 36.11 8.83 20.96
CA PRO A 75 36.47 9.49 19.70
C PRO A 75 37.33 8.55 18.85
N ILE A 76 36.67 7.66 18.11
CA ILE A 76 37.29 6.64 17.26
C ILE A 76 37.01 6.89 15.77
N ASN A 77 37.93 6.46 14.92
CA ASN A 77 37.70 6.37 13.48
C ASN A 77 37.58 4.89 13.12
N ALA A 78 36.39 4.45 12.73
CA ALA A 78 36.11 3.05 12.44
C ALA A 78 34.89 2.91 11.51
N THR A 79 34.80 1.79 10.81
CA THR A 79 33.61 1.43 10.02
C THR A 79 32.68 0.56 10.87
N VAL A 80 31.47 1.03 11.12
CA VAL A 80 30.39 0.26 11.77
C VAL A 80 29.57 -0.44 10.69
N GLN A 81 29.21 -1.71 10.90
CA GLN A 81 28.25 -2.38 10.04
C GLN A 81 26.86 -2.18 10.62
N VAL A 82 25.94 -1.58 9.86
CA VAL A 82 24.55 -1.39 10.26
C VAL A 82 23.67 -2.29 9.41
N ALA A 83 23.11 -3.32 10.03
CA ALA A 83 22.04 -4.12 9.47
C ALA A 83 20.72 -3.34 9.53
N VAL A 84 20.02 -3.30 8.41
CA VAL A 84 18.74 -2.61 8.21
C VAL A 84 17.73 -3.64 7.77
N GLU A 85 16.67 -3.81 8.54
CA GLU A 85 15.52 -4.66 8.22
C GLU A 85 14.28 -3.80 8.00
N SER A 86 13.64 -3.97 6.85
CA SER A 86 12.44 -3.23 6.45
C SER A 86 11.51 -4.11 5.62
N SER A 87 10.34 -3.57 5.26
CA SER A 87 9.43 -4.21 4.30
C SER A 87 10.04 -4.39 2.90
N ALA A 88 11.07 -3.62 2.53
CA ALA A 88 11.82 -3.80 1.29
C ALA A 88 12.85 -4.94 1.36
N GLY A 89 13.12 -5.47 2.55
CA GLY A 89 14.06 -6.55 2.80
C GLY A 89 15.17 -6.15 3.78
N PHE A 90 16.24 -6.93 3.73
CA PHE A 90 17.40 -6.81 4.61
C PHE A 90 18.63 -6.32 3.84
N ALA A 91 19.37 -5.38 4.40
CA ALA A 91 20.63 -4.88 3.84
C ALA A 91 21.63 -4.54 4.96
N ILE A 92 22.92 -4.63 4.66
CA ILE A 92 24.00 -4.19 5.57
C ILE A 92 24.67 -2.98 4.94
N HIS A 93 24.75 -1.89 5.70
CA HIS A 93 25.35 -0.63 5.29
C HIS A 93 26.60 -0.35 6.15
N PRO A 94 27.78 -0.17 5.54
CA PRO A 94 28.93 0.35 6.26
C PRO A 94 28.73 1.84 6.56
N VAL A 95 28.98 2.25 7.80
CA VAL A 95 28.95 3.63 8.25
C VAL A 95 30.32 4.00 8.78
N GLU A 96 30.95 4.99 8.18
CA GLU A 96 32.23 5.53 8.62
C GLU A 96 32.01 6.46 9.82
N LEU A 97 32.60 6.12 10.96
CA LEU A 97 32.70 7.00 12.12
C LEU A 97 33.95 7.88 12.00
N LEU A 98 33.77 9.18 12.19
CA LEU A 98 34.84 10.16 12.32
C LEU A 98 34.74 10.79 13.71
N HIS A 99 35.77 10.61 14.53
CA HIS A 99 35.78 11.01 15.95
C HIS A 99 34.56 10.51 16.73
N GLY A 100 34.14 9.28 16.47
CA GLY A 100 33.01 8.64 17.13
C GLY A 100 31.63 8.94 16.52
N HIS A 101 31.54 9.72 15.44
CA HIS A 101 30.26 10.09 14.82
C HIS A 101 30.20 9.67 13.36
N GLY A 102 29.10 9.05 12.95
CA GLY A 102 28.79 8.75 11.56
C GLY A 102 27.29 8.81 11.32
N GLN A 103 26.90 8.84 10.05
CA GLN A 103 25.50 8.96 9.67
C GLN A 103 25.16 7.96 8.58
N LEU A 104 24.07 7.23 8.78
CA LEU A 104 23.43 6.42 7.76
C LEU A 104 22.27 7.20 7.17
N VAL A 105 22.29 7.40 5.86
CA VAL A 105 21.17 8.01 5.12
C VAL A 105 20.60 6.94 4.20
N LEU A 106 19.35 6.54 4.47
CA LEU A 106 18.60 5.67 3.58
C LEU A 106 17.83 6.50 2.57
N ALA A 107 17.84 6.03 1.32
CA ALA A 107 17.10 6.66 0.24
C ALA A 107 15.58 6.49 0.41
N ASP A 108 14.81 7.39 -0.20
CA ASP A 108 13.35 7.47 -0.10
C ASP A 108 12.64 6.17 -0.53
N GLU A 109 13.30 5.33 -1.33
CA GLU A 109 12.73 4.06 -1.75
C GLU A 109 12.46 3.11 -0.58
N VAL A 110 13.32 3.12 0.45
CA VAL A 110 13.16 2.26 1.64
C VAL A 110 12.00 2.75 2.51
N SER A 111 11.71 4.05 2.49
CA SER A 111 10.60 4.65 3.23
C SER A 111 9.31 4.78 2.41
N ASN A 112 9.25 4.28 1.18
CA ASN A 112 8.01 4.33 0.40
C ASN A 112 6.87 3.50 1.02
N PHE A 113 7.20 2.51 1.85
CA PHE A 113 6.22 1.61 2.47
C PHE A 113 6.09 1.93 3.96
N THR A 114 4.86 2.07 4.44
CA THR A 114 4.58 2.20 5.87
C THR A 114 5.01 0.96 6.64
N GLY A 115 5.43 1.14 7.89
CA GLY A 115 5.86 0.05 8.75
C GLY A 115 7.00 0.47 9.67
N VAL A 116 7.71 -0.51 10.22
CA VAL A 116 8.87 -0.26 11.08
C VAL A 116 10.14 -0.66 10.35
N ILE A 117 11.13 0.22 10.36
CA ILE A 117 12.51 -0.11 9.95
C ILE A 117 13.29 -0.39 11.22
N ALA A 118 13.89 -1.56 11.32
CA ALA A 118 14.75 -1.96 12.42
C ALA A 118 16.23 -1.82 12.01
N PHE A 119 17.04 -1.31 12.94
CA PHE A 119 18.46 -1.10 12.78
C PHE A 119 19.21 -1.88 13.86
N ASP A 120 20.26 -2.59 13.46
CA ASP A 120 21.21 -3.24 14.34
C ASP A 120 22.63 -2.86 13.89
N ALA A 121 23.39 -2.22 14.75
CA ALA A 121 24.73 -1.74 14.47
C ALA A 121 25.75 -2.53 15.29
N GLN A 122 26.85 -2.96 14.64
CA GLN A 122 27.92 -3.71 15.28
C GLN A 122 29.29 -3.11 15.00
N LEU A 123 30.09 -2.96 16.07
CA LEU A 123 31.49 -2.57 16.04
C LEU A 123 32.30 -3.38 17.06
N GLY A 124 32.96 -4.44 16.60
CA GLY A 124 33.58 -5.42 17.50
C GLY A 124 32.52 -6.09 18.38
N ASP A 125 32.68 -5.99 19.70
CA ASP A 125 31.72 -6.48 20.69
C ASP A 125 30.64 -5.46 21.08
N ALA A 126 30.76 -4.20 20.62
CA ALA A 126 29.76 -3.17 20.87
C ALA A 126 28.60 -3.29 19.86
N THR A 127 27.37 -3.27 20.37
CA THR A 127 26.14 -3.34 19.57
C THR A 127 25.17 -2.23 19.95
N ALA A 128 24.36 -1.77 18.99
CA ALA A 128 23.26 -0.85 19.22
C ALA A 128 22.05 -1.23 18.38
N THR A 129 20.84 -0.95 18.87
CA THR A 129 19.59 -1.17 18.13
C THR A 129 18.73 0.08 18.11
N ASN A 130 17.98 0.31 17.04
CA ASN A 130 17.01 1.40 16.93
C ASN A 130 15.87 1.01 15.97
N THR A 131 14.74 1.70 16.06
CA THR A 131 13.59 1.50 15.18
C THR A 131 13.03 2.85 14.74
N VAL A 132 12.70 2.97 13.45
CA VAL A 132 12.01 4.13 12.88
C VAL A 132 10.65 3.70 12.36
N GLU A 133 9.59 4.39 12.77
CA GLU A 133 8.24 4.17 12.25
C GLU A 133 8.02 5.03 10.99
N ILE A 134 7.61 4.38 9.89
CA ILE A 134 7.20 5.02 8.65
C ILE A 134 5.68 5.13 8.62
N VAL A 135 5.18 6.37 8.66
CA VAL A 135 3.74 6.70 8.68
C VAL A 135 3.26 7.17 7.31
N PRO A 136 1.99 6.89 6.94
CA PRO A 136 1.49 7.22 5.61
C PRO A 136 1.38 8.74 5.36
N GLY A 137 1.36 9.09 4.08
CA GLY A 137 0.94 10.39 3.60
C GLY A 137 -0.56 10.69 3.81
N PRO A 138 -1.01 11.92 3.56
CA PRO A 138 -2.44 12.19 3.41
C PRO A 138 -3.01 11.45 2.19
N PRO A 139 -4.33 11.18 2.14
CA PRO A 139 -4.98 10.57 0.99
C PRO A 139 -4.80 11.41 -0.28
N VAL A 140 -4.71 10.75 -1.43
CA VAL A 140 -4.60 11.39 -2.76
C VAL A 140 -5.63 10.86 -3.76
N ASP A 141 -5.81 11.60 -4.84
CA ASP A 141 -6.70 11.22 -5.95
C ASP A 141 -6.12 10.10 -6.84
N PRO A 142 -6.97 9.21 -7.39
CA PRO A 142 -8.39 9.03 -7.08
C PRO A 142 -8.60 8.04 -5.92
N LEU A 143 -9.59 8.31 -5.07
CA LEU A 143 -10.10 7.27 -4.16
C LEU A 143 -10.79 6.17 -4.96
N THR A 144 -10.69 4.92 -4.53
CA THR A 144 -11.32 3.78 -5.21
C THR A 144 -12.48 3.20 -4.38
N PRO A 145 -13.71 3.75 -4.49
CA PRO A 145 -14.88 3.18 -3.85
C PRO A 145 -15.37 1.94 -4.63
N LEU A 146 -15.58 0.87 -3.88
CA LEU A 146 -16.25 -0.37 -4.30
C LEU A 146 -17.63 -0.40 -3.66
N VAL A 147 -18.66 -0.68 -4.46
CA VAL A 147 -20.05 -0.69 -4.01
C VAL A 147 -20.75 -1.96 -4.46
N GLY A 148 -21.44 -2.64 -3.55
CA GLY A 148 -22.13 -3.88 -3.83
C GLY A 148 -23.09 -4.34 -2.71
N PRO A 149 -24.26 -4.92 -3.04
CA PRO A 149 -24.79 -5.18 -4.39
C PRO A 149 -25.16 -3.90 -5.18
N ARG A 150 -25.16 -3.99 -6.52
CA ARG A 150 -25.48 -2.86 -7.42
C ARG A 150 -26.98 -2.66 -7.66
N SER A 151 -27.83 -3.49 -7.05
CA SER A 151 -29.27 -3.35 -7.07
C SER A 151 -29.83 -3.80 -5.71
N ILE A 152 -30.74 -3.01 -5.14
CA ILE A 152 -31.39 -3.26 -3.84
C ILE A 152 -32.86 -2.87 -3.93
N VAL A 153 -33.72 -3.45 -3.10
CA VAL A 153 -35.15 -3.09 -3.06
C VAL A 153 -35.32 -1.75 -2.34
N ALA A 154 -36.15 -0.87 -2.89
CA ALA A 154 -36.50 0.44 -2.34
C ALA A 154 -37.55 0.31 -1.21
N ASP A 155 -37.17 -0.32 -0.10
CA ASP A 155 -38.06 -0.57 1.05
C ASP A 155 -37.54 0.00 2.39
N GLY A 156 -36.48 0.79 2.36
CA GLY A 156 -35.86 1.34 3.57
C GLY A 156 -35.03 0.35 4.41
N ASN A 157 -35.00 -0.94 4.04
CA ASN A 157 -34.40 -2.00 4.85
C ASN A 157 -33.27 -2.75 4.15
N HIS A 158 -33.34 -2.88 2.82
CA HIS A 158 -32.24 -3.43 2.04
C HIS A 158 -31.09 -2.42 1.97
N TRP A 159 -29.87 -2.92 1.80
CA TRP A 159 -28.68 -2.07 1.80
C TRP A 159 -27.63 -2.56 0.81
N THR A 160 -26.78 -1.63 0.39
CA THR A 160 -25.55 -1.86 -0.35
C THR A 160 -24.36 -1.51 0.52
N MET A 161 -23.26 -2.25 0.41
CA MET A 161 -22.01 -1.93 1.10
C MET A 161 -21.19 -0.99 0.25
N LEU A 162 -20.69 0.08 0.84
CA LEU A 162 -19.57 0.83 0.30
C LEU A 162 -18.30 0.44 1.05
N VAL A 163 -17.24 0.18 0.30
CA VAL A 163 -15.89 -0.08 0.82
C VAL A 163 -14.91 0.82 0.06
N ALA A 164 -14.02 1.50 0.76
CA ALA A 164 -12.94 2.29 0.18
C ALA A 164 -11.63 2.03 0.93
N ILE A 165 -10.53 2.11 0.20
CA ILE A 165 -9.16 2.03 0.72
C ILE A 165 -8.48 3.33 0.32
N PRO A 166 -8.59 4.40 1.12
CA PRO A 166 -7.87 5.65 0.83
C PRO A 166 -6.37 5.40 0.96
N GLN A 167 -5.61 5.85 -0.04
CA GLN A 167 -4.17 5.64 -0.11
C GLN A 167 -3.44 6.99 -0.26
N ASP A 168 -2.20 7.03 0.22
CA ASP A 168 -1.28 8.14 -0.04
C ASP A 168 -0.66 8.06 -1.45
N SER A 169 0.22 9.01 -1.78
CA SER A 169 0.91 9.07 -3.07
C SER A 169 1.88 7.91 -3.33
N LYS A 170 2.16 7.08 -2.33
CA LYS A 170 3.02 5.90 -2.41
C LYS A 170 2.22 4.60 -2.42
N GLY A 171 0.89 4.68 -2.34
CA GLY A 171 0.00 3.52 -2.31
C GLY A 171 -0.17 2.90 -0.93
N ASN A 172 0.30 3.56 0.14
CA ASN A 172 0.06 3.08 1.49
C ASN A 172 -1.36 3.45 1.91
N PRO A 173 -2.10 2.55 2.59
CA PRO A 173 -3.32 2.92 3.28
C PRO A 173 -3.07 4.10 4.22
N VAL A 174 -3.99 5.05 4.25
CA VAL A 174 -3.89 6.20 5.16
C VAL A 174 -4.00 5.77 6.62
N ALA A 175 -3.63 6.69 7.52
CA ALA A 175 -3.62 6.43 8.95
C ALA A 175 -5.01 6.03 9.49
N GLU A 176 -5.00 5.19 10.52
CA GLU A 176 -6.20 4.79 11.24
C GLU A 176 -6.95 6.00 11.79
N GLY A 177 -8.27 5.98 11.74
CA GLY A 177 -9.09 7.13 12.15
C GLY A 177 -9.16 8.25 11.10
N THR A 178 -8.57 8.09 9.91
CA THR A 178 -8.78 9.06 8.81
C THR A 178 -10.26 9.04 8.40
N PRO A 179 -10.98 10.18 8.42
CA PRO A 179 -12.39 10.20 8.08
C PRO A 179 -12.61 10.09 6.57
N LEU A 180 -13.53 9.20 6.20
CA LEU A 180 -14.12 9.08 4.87
C LEU A 180 -15.53 9.65 4.90
N GLN A 181 -15.77 10.69 4.11
CA GLN A 181 -17.10 11.23 3.88
C GLN A 181 -17.72 10.56 2.65
N ILE A 182 -18.93 10.05 2.82
CA ILE A 182 -19.72 9.40 1.79
C ILE A 182 -20.90 10.32 1.49
N HIS A 183 -20.95 10.84 0.27
CA HIS A 183 -22.03 11.69 -0.22
C HIS A 183 -23.04 10.84 -0.97
N LEU A 184 -24.29 10.93 -0.58
CA LEU A 184 -25.39 10.11 -1.07
C LEU A 184 -26.45 10.99 -1.70
N ARG A 185 -26.95 10.56 -2.85
CA ARG A 185 -28.13 11.16 -3.48
C ARG A 185 -29.11 10.07 -3.82
N HIS A 186 -30.09 9.89 -2.95
CA HIS A 186 -31.21 8.97 -3.16
C HIS A 186 -32.13 9.48 -4.28
N PRO A 187 -32.86 8.57 -4.96
CA PRO A 187 -33.88 8.97 -5.90
C PRO A 187 -35.02 9.68 -5.17
N THR A 188 -35.39 10.89 -5.62
CA THR A 188 -36.58 11.58 -5.11
C THR A 188 -37.59 11.88 -6.23
N PRO A 189 -38.90 11.76 -5.96
CA PRO A 189 -39.93 11.99 -6.96
C PRO A 189 -40.13 13.49 -7.21
N ASN A 190 -40.07 13.90 -8.48
CA ASN A 190 -40.60 15.18 -8.98
C ASN A 190 -40.05 16.47 -8.31
N THR A 191 -38.78 16.50 -7.90
CA THR A 191 -38.13 17.70 -7.36
C THR A 191 -36.96 18.17 -8.25
N SER A 192 -36.80 19.50 -8.39
CA SER A 192 -35.65 20.08 -9.12
C SER A 192 -34.37 20.14 -8.27
N SER A 193 -34.47 19.82 -6.97
CA SER A 193 -33.36 19.79 -6.02
C SER A 193 -33.40 18.44 -5.31
N GLN A 194 -32.33 17.66 -5.51
CA GLN A 194 -32.12 16.38 -4.86
C GLN A 194 -31.23 16.63 -3.64
N PRO A 195 -31.68 16.32 -2.42
CA PRO A 195 -30.84 16.46 -1.23
C PRO A 195 -29.59 15.57 -1.36
N ILE A 196 -28.49 16.05 -0.79
CA ILE A 196 -27.26 15.27 -0.65
C ILE A 196 -27.08 14.99 0.83
N ASP A 197 -27.16 13.72 1.20
CA ASP A 197 -26.85 13.26 2.54
C ASP A 197 -25.35 12.99 2.65
N THR A 198 -24.78 13.17 3.83
CA THR A 198 -23.37 12.85 4.09
C THR A 198 -23.27 11.94 5.31
N VAL A 199 -22.64 10.79 5.11
CA VAL A 199 -22.28 9.85 6.17
C VAL A 199 -20.77 9.90 6.35
N THR A 200 -20.29 9.84 7.59
CA THR A 200 -18.86 9.78 7.89
C THR A 200 -18.54 8.48 8.58
N THR A 201 -17.54 7.78 8.06
CA THR A 201 -16.96 6.57 8.65
C THR A 201 -15.44 6.74 8.68
N ASP A 202 -14.77 6.07 9.59
CA ASP A 202 -13.31 6.19 9.73
C ASP A 202 -12.60 4.98 9.11
N VAL A 203 -11.38 5.20 8.63
CA VAL A 203 -10.49 4.10 8.22
C VAL A 203 -10.15 3.26 9.45
N GLN A 204 -10.46 1.97 9.34
CA GLN A 204 -10.16 0.94 10.32
C GLN A 204 -9.56 -0.28 9.62
N HIS A 205 -8.41 -0.70 10.10
CA HIS A 205 -7.62 -1.82 9.62
C HIS A 205 -7.35 -1.69 8.12
N MET A 206 -6.88 -0.50 7.72
CA MET A 206 -6.58 -0.09 6.34
C MET A 206 -7.80 0.13 5.43
N VAL A 207 -9.03 -0.03 5.92
CA VAL A 207 -10.26 0.03 5.10
C VAL A 207 -11.30 0.93 5.77
N ALA A 208 -12.01 1.72 4.99
CA ALA A 208 -13.23 2.40 5.44
C ALA A 208 -14.44 1.75 4.77
N TRP A 209 -15.50 1.46 5.54
CA TRP A 209 -16.71 0.85 5.01
C TRP A 209 -17.96 1.37 5.70
N GLU A 210 -19.09 1.29 4.98
CA GLU A 210 -20.40 1.67 5.49
C GLU A 210 -21.51 0.88 4.79
N ARG A 211 -22.62 0.65 5.51
CA ARG A 211 -23.86 0.13 4.91
C ARG A 211 -24.77 1.29 4.54
N ILE A 212 -25.13 1.36 3.27
CA ILE A 212 -26.03 2.37 2.74
C ILE A 212 -27.39 1.70 2.50
N PHE A 213 -28.37 2.06 3.32
CA PHE A 213 -29.74 1.56 3.22
C PHE A 213 -30.46 2.22 2.04
N SER A 214 -31.38 1.50 1.41
CA SER A 214 -32.25 2.06 0.37
C SER A 214 -33.20 3.11 0.94
N GLY A 215 -33.69 3.98 0.07
CA GLY A 215 -34.88 4.75 0.36
C GLY A 215 -36.16 3.92 0.13
N THR A 216 -37.28 4.62 0.01
CA THR A 216 -38.59 4.02 -0.34
C THR A 216 -39.07 4.41 -1.74
N THR A 217 -38.20 5.07 -2.52
CA THR A 217 -38.49 5.48 -3.91
C THR A 217 -37.56 4.72 -4.83
N ALA A 218 -38.09 4.08 -5.87
CA ALA A 218 -37.26 3.40 -6.86
C ALA A 218 -36.52 4.41 -7.76
N GLY A 219 -35.29 4.10 -8.13
CA GLY A 219 -34.46 4.92 -9.01
C GLY A 219 -32.97 4.69 -8.82
N ASP A 220 -32.17 5.68 -9.20
CA ASP A 220 -30.71 5.65 -9.05
C ASP A 220 -30.27 6.32 -7.76
N LEU A 221 -29.59 5.55 -6.91
CA LEU A 221 -28.79 6.05 -5.80
C LEU A 221 -27.39 6.35 -6.32
N PHE A 222 -26.95 7.59 -6.18
CA PHE A 222 -25.58 8.01 -6.50
C PHE A 222 -24.75 8.12 -5.23
N LEU A 223 -23.52 7.61 -5.28
CA LEU A 223 -22.56 7.62 -4.19
C LEU A 223 -21.25 8.25 -4.65
N ALA A 224 -20.72 9.19 -3.89
CA ALA A 224 -19.36 9.71 -4.06
C ALA A 224 -18.64 9.69 -2.71
N VAL A 225 -17.32 9.64 -2.72
CA VAL A 225 -16.51 9.62 -1.49
C VAL A 225 -15.45 10.69 -1.51
N THR A 226 -15.14 11.23 -0.34
CA THR A 226 -14.01 12.14 -0.13
C THR A 226 -13.26 11.77 1.15
N ALA A 227 -11.95 12.00 1.16
CA ALA A 227 -11.09 11.82 2.33
C ALA A 227 -10.06 12.95 2.30
N GLY A 228 -10.15 13.89 3.25
CA GLY A 228 -9.35 15.11 3.20
C GLY A 228 -9.58 15.89 1.89
N ALA A 229 -8.53 16.06 1.09
CA ALA A 229 -8.59 16.71 -0.23
C ALA A 229 -8.78 15.72 -1.39
N ALA A 230 -8.83 14.41 -1.12
CA ALA A 230 -8.99 13.39 -2.14
C ALA A 230 -10.46 13.06 -2.42
N HIS A 231 -10.74 12.67 -3.65
CA HIS A 231 -12.05 12.44 -4.23
C HIS A 231 -12.09 11.09 -4.97
N GLY A 232 -13.22 10.40 -4.84
CA GLY A 232 -13.51 9.18 -5.60
C GLY A 232 -14.49 9.45 -6.76
N PRO A 233 -14.47 8.61 -7.81
CA PRO A 233 -15.49 8.65 -8.86
C PRO A 233 -16.86 8.29 -8.31
N GLU A 234 -17.91 8.89 -8.90
CA GLU A 234 -19.29 8.56 -8.57
C GLU A 234 -19.59 7.08 -8.91
N ARG A 235 -20.36 6.44 -8.05
CA ARG A 235 -20.91 5.08 -8.21
C ARG A 235 -22.43 5.14 -8.19
N THR A 236 -23.06 4.19 -8.87
CA THR A 236 -24.53 4.12 -8.96
C THR A 236 -25.01 2.76 -8.48
N VAL A 237 -26.07 2.76 -7.68
CA VAL A 237 -26.82 1.58 -7.26
C VAL A 237 -28.28 1.76 -7.65
N ARG A 238 -28.88 0.70 -8.18
CA ARG A 238 -30.27 0.68 -8.62
C ARG A 238 -31.18 0.33 -7.43
N GLU A 239 -31.95 1.28 -6.96
CA GLU A 239 -33.06 1.01 -6.05
C GLU A 239 -34.27 0.56 -6.89
N VAL A 240 -34.65 -0.71 -6.77
CA VAL A 240 -35.76 -1.30 -7.55
C VAL A 240 -37.04 -1.34 -6.72
N PRO A 241 -38.23 -1.25 -7.35
CA PRO A 241 -39.48 -1.47 -6.65
C PRO A 241 -39.49 -2.84 -5.96
N GLY A 242 -40.13 -2.90 -4.80
CA GLY A 242 -40.41 -4.17 -4.14
C GLY A 242 -41.44 -5.01 -4.90
N PRO A 243 -41.78 -6.18 -4.36
CA PRO A 243 -42.89 -6.97 -4.87
C PRO A 243 -44.17 -6.12 -4.97
N PRO A 244 -45.02 -6.36 -5.98
CA PRO A 244 -46.27 -5.62 -6.12
C PRO A 244 -47.17 -5.82 -4.91
N ALA A 245 -47.89 -4.77 -4.51
CA ALA A 245 -48.93 -4.89 -3.51
C ALA A 245 -50.02 -5.86 -3.98
N ALA A 246 -50.55 -6.65 -3.04
CA ALA A 246 -51.74 -7.43 -3.32
C ALA A 246 -52.91 -6.49 -3.62
N ILE A 247 -53.67 -6.78 -4.67
CA ILE A 247 -54.89 -6.04 -5.01
C ILE A 247 -56.07 -7.00 -5.04
N ALA A 248 -57.20 -6.56 -4.51
CA ALA A 248 -58.47 -7.22 -4.69
C ALA A 248 -59.12 -6.80 -6.02
N VAL A 249 -59.59 -7.79 -6.78
CA VAL A 249 -60.32 -7.59 -8.04
C VAL A 249 -61.77 -8.03 -7.83
N TYR A 250 -62.69 -7.13 -8.15
CA TYR A 250 -64.12 -7.31 -8.01
C TYR A 250 -64.80 -7.29 -9.37
N VAL A 251 -65.90 -8.02 -9.46
CA VAL A 251 -66.79 -8.04 -10.61
C VAL A 251 -68.20 -7.69 -10.15
N ASP A 252 -68.82 -6.74 -10.84
CA ASP A 252 -70.22 -6.42 -10.64
C ASP A 252 -71.07 -7.17 -11.67
N SER A 253 -71.23 -8.48 -11.50
CA SER A 253 -72.20 -9.25 -12.29
C SER A 253 -72.64 -10.51 -11.54
N SER A 254 -73.93 -10.63 -11.25
CA SER A 254 -74.50 -11.84 -10.67
C SER A 254 -75.09 -12.80 -11.70
N ASP A 255 -75.39 -12.36 -12.93
CA ASP A 255 -76.11 -13.17 -13.92
C ASP A 255 -75.67 -12.87 -15.36
N LEU A 256 -74.65 -13.60 -15.87
CA LEU A 256 -74.26 -13.50 -17.28
C LEU A 256 -74.40 -14.82 -18.03
N PRO A 257 -74.92 -14.79 -19.28
CA PRO A 257 -74.98 -15.97 -20.12
C PRO A 257 -73.57 -16.41 -20.56
N ALA A 258 -73.31 -17.71 -20.56
CA ALA A 258 -72.05 -18.32 -20.98
C ALA A 258 -71.92 -18.41 -22.52
N ASP A 259 -72.16 -17.29 -23.22
CA ASP A 259 -72.19 -17.22 -24.69
C ASP A 259 -70.88 -16.68 -25.30
N GLY A 260 -69.95 -16.21 -24.47
CA GLY A 260 -68.66 -15.64 -24.88
C GLY A 260 -68.77 -14.28 -25.59
N ARG A 261 -69.92 -13.60 -25.49
CA ARG A 261 -70.18 -12.33 -26.20
C ARG A 261 -70.35 -11.13 -25.26
N GLN A 262 -70.40 -11.37 -23.96
CA GLN A 262 -70.55 -10.31 -22.95
C GLN A 262 -69.19 -9.74 -22.55
N LEU A 263 -69.14 -8.41 -22.40
CA LEU A 263 -68.00 -7.71 -21.81
C LEU A 263 -68.25 -7.51 -20.33
N LEU A 264 -67.22 -7.76 -19.53
CA LEU A 264 -67.25 -7.62 -18.09
C LEU A 264 -66.38 -6.46 -17.66
N THR A 265 -66.93 -5.57 -16.84
CA THR A 265 -66.13 -4.55 -16.18
C THR A 265 -65.59 -5.11 -14.88
N LEU A 266 -64.27 -5.17 -14.78
CA LEU A 266 -63.56 -5.47 -13.54
C LEU A 266 -63.24 -4.16 -12.83
N ALA A 267 -63.42 -4.14 -11.52
CA ALA A 267 -62.97 -3.06 -10.65
C ALA A 267 -61.88 -3.58 -9.72
N THR A 268 -60.97 -2.71 -9.31
CA THR A 268 -60.01 -3.01 -8.25
C THR A 268 -60.30 -2.12 -7.05
N GLU A 269 -59.75 -2.49 -5.89
CA GLU A 269 -59.63 -1.51 -4.82
C GLU A 269 -58.73 -0.34 -5.26
N PRO A 270 -58.88 0.85 -4.66
CA PRO A 270 -57.97 1.97 -4.88
C PRO A 270 -56.53 1.56 -4.55
N LEU A 271 -55.58 1.89 -5.43
CA LEU A 271 -54.16 1.78 -5.11
C LEU A 271 -53.82 2.85 -4.07
N VAL A 272 -53.28 2.43 -2.93
CA VAL A 272 -52.78 3.30 -1.85
C VAL A 272 -51.28 3.51 -2.03
#